data_AF-A0AAU9UW21-F1
#
_entry.id   AF-A0AAU9UW21-F1
#
_cell.length_a   1.000
_cell.length_b   1.000
_cell.length_c   1.000
_cell.angle_alpha   90.00
_cell.angle_beta   90.00
_cell.angle_gamma   90.00
#
_symmetry.space_group_name_H-M   'P 1'
#
loop_
_entity.id
_entity.type
_entity.pdbx_description
1 polymer ?
#
loop_
_entity_poly.entity_id
_entity_poly.type
_entity_poly.pdbx_seq_one_letter_code
_entity_poly.pdbx_strand_id
1 'polypeptide(L)'
;MSSAKTSDLEVDDISDIDITLLTLRKPTELKKVIESIPKPNRAVPKNGLPLWYRLGLECKLPVPKMPEGKIVFSRGKIGEDVRRLGLGSGPRPTFDLADPYCYNVSYDYVPEHDPHLAHHFAQKPARNRMKILGFCTKDGRAVCSLKEFNQYRKYLYNQFMDRIHMEMKKLDERARDDLTLKRVDVDVARRLQIFTKVERAREHLERVAQEHADEWAEKKRL
;
A
#
# COMPACT_ATOMS: atom_id res chain seq x y z
N MET A 1 -49.48 -14.49 27.77
CA MET A 1 -49.59 -13.18 27.11
C MET A 1 -48.62 -12.24 27.81
N SER A 2 -47.40 -12.10 27.28
CA SER A 2 -46.38 -11.20 27.84
C SER A 2 -45.94 -10.29 26.71
N SER A 3 -46.19 -8.99 26.88
CA SER A 3 -46.01 -7.93 25.88
C SER A 3 -44.64 -7.95 25.21
N ALA A 4 -44.64 -7.79 23.89
CA ALA A 4 -43.48 -7.40 23.13
C ALA A 4 -43.03 -6.01 23.60
N LYS A 5 -41.78 -5.91 24.07
CA LYS A 5 -41.12 -4.63 24.29
C LYS A 5 -40.76 -4.08 22.91
N THR A 6 -41.54 -3.12 22.43
CA THR A 6 -41.13 -2.25 21.34
C THR A 6 -39.96 -1.42 21.85
N SER A 7 -38.81 -1.56 21.20
CA SER A 7 -37.64 -0.73 21.45
C SER A 7 -37.92 0.65 20.88
N ASP A 8 -38.44 1.55 21.71
CA ASP A 8 -38.52 2.96 21.39
C ASP A 8 -37.08 3.50 21.39
N LEU A 9 -36.55 3.76 20.19
CA LEU A 9 -35.31 4.51 20.02
C LEU A 9 -35.64 5.96 20.37
N GLU A 10 -35.05 6.46 21.45
CA GLU A 10 -35.29 7.80 21.96
C GLU A 10 -34.76 8.84 20.96
N VAL A 11 -35.43 9.99 20.87
CA VAL A 11 -35.14 11.06 19.90
C VAL A 11 -33.69 11.58 20.03
N ASP A 12 -33.12 11.46 21.23
CA ASP A 12 -31.74 11.85 21.52
C ASP A 12 -30.72 10.91 20.83
N ASP A 13 -31.00 9.61 20.71
CA ASP A 13 -30.14 8.65 20.00
C ASP A 13 -30.05 8.99 18.50
N ILE A 14 -31.13 9.49 17.90
CA ILE A 14 -31.17 9.87 16.48
C ILE A 14 -30.32 11.12 16.23
N SER A 15 -30.35 12.08 17.17
CA SER A 15 -29.53 13.29 17.08
C SER A 15 -28.04 12.99 17.22
N ASP A 16 -27.67 12.04 18.09
CA ASP A 16 -26.28 11.57 18.24
C ASP A 16 -25.81 10.78 17.00
N ILE A 17 -26.71 10.02 16.35
CA ILE A 17 -26.42 9.37 15.07
C ILE A 17 -26.16 10.40 13.97
N ASP A 18 -26.94 11.48 13.90
CA ASP A 18 -26.73 12.53 12.90
C ASP A 18 -25.46 13.35 13.16
N ILE A 19 -25.16 13.67 14.43
CA ILE A 19 -23.91 14.36 14.81
C ILE A 19 -22.69 13.48 14.51
N THR A 20 -22.77 12.17 14.77
CA THR A 20 -21.70 11.22 14.41
C THR A 20 -21.57 11.07 12.89
N LEU A 21 -22.66 11.03 12.13
CA LEU A 21 -22.64 10.97 10.66
C LEU A 21 -22.05 12.25 10.04
N LEU A 22 -22.36 13.43 10.59
CA LEU A 22 -21.85 14.73 10.15
C LEU A 22 -20.35 14.92 10.46
N THR A 23 -19.81 14.22 11.46
CA THR A 23 -18.39 14.24 11.83
C THR A 23 -17.55 13.19 11.08
N LEU A 24 -18.18 12.28 10.33
CA LEU A 24 -17.48 11.36 9.42
C LEU A 24 -16.90 12.12 8.23
N ARG A 25 -15.63 12.53 8.34
CA ARG A 25 -14.85 12.98 7.19
C ARG A 25 -14.81 11.87 6.14
N LYS A 26 -15.15 12.21 4.90
CA LYS A 26 -14.90 11.35 3.73
C LYS A 26 -13.45 10.85 3.81
N PRO A 27 -13.21 9.52 3.76
CA PRO A 27 -11.86 8.99 3.85
C PRO A 27 -11.04 9.58 2.70
N THR A 28 -9.97 10.28 3.06
CA THR A 28 -9.02 10.84 2.10
C THR A 28 -8.51 9.73 1.20
N GLU A 29 -8.15 10.02 -0.05
CA GLU A 29 -7.52 9.05 -0.96
C GLU A 29 -6.33 8.33 -0.30
N LEU A 30 -5.60 9.04 0.58
CA LEU A 30 -4.55 8.47 1.44
C LEU A 30 -5.05 7.34 2.35
N LYS A 31 -6.21 7.50 3.01
CA LYS A 31 -6.77 6.45 3.88
C LYS A 31 -7.18 5.21 3.09
N LYS A 32 -7.73 5.40 1.88
CA LYS A 32 -8.06 4.27 0.98
C LYS A 32 -6.81 3.50 0.55
N VAL A 33 -5.71 4.20 0.26
CA VAL A 33 -4.41 3.59 -0.08
C VAL A 33 -3.80 2.86 1.13
N ILE A 34 -3.91 3.44 2.32
CA ILE A 34 -3.41 2.80 3.56
C ILE A 34 -4.23 1.55 3.90
N GLU A 35 -5.55 1.59 3.74
CA GLU A 35 -6.43 0.44 4.01
C GLU A 35 -6.28 -0.68 2.97
N SER A 36 -5.91 -0.37 1.73
CA SER A 36 -5.69 -1.38 0.68
C SER A 36 -4.41 -2.18 0.88
N ILE A 37 -3.41 -1.62 1.58
CA ILE A 37 -2.15 -2.30 1.85
C ILE A 37 -2.30 -3.10 3.16
N PRO A 38 -2.22 -4.44 3.13
CA PRO A 38 -2.35 -5.23 4.34
C PRO A 38 -1.18 -4.91 5.29
N LYS A 39 -1.50 -4.72 6.58
CA LYS A 39 -0.48 -4.55 7.62
C LYS A 39 0.47 -5.75 7.60
N PRO A 40 1.79 -5.54 7.77
CA PRO A 40 2.74 -6.63 7.75
C PRO A 40 2.42 -7.65 8.84
N ASN A 41 2.23 -8.90 8.43
CA ASN A 41 2.03 -10.03 9.34
C ASN A 41 3.25 -10.14 10.28
N ARG A 42 3.02 -10.52 11.55
CA ARG A 42 4.04 -10.69 12.63
C ARG A 42 4.42 -9.43 13.42
N ALA A 43 3.74 -8.31 13.20
CA ALA A 43 3.90 -7.08 13.98
C ALA A 43 3.63 -7.21 15.49
N VAL A 44 2.83 -8.21 15.88
CA VAL A 44 2.43 -8.48 17.26
C VAL A 44 2.87 -9.89 17.65
N PRO A 45 3.42 -10.10 18.87
CA PRO A 45 3.71 -11.44 19.38
C PRO A 45 2.45 -12.32 19.40
N LYS A 46 2.61 -13.65 19.22
CA LYS A 46 1.47 -14.59 19.25
C LYS A 46 0.69 -14.57 20.56
N ASN A 47 1.40 -14.41 21.68
CA ASN A 47 0.82 -14.32 23.03
C ASN A 47 0.64 -12.85 23.45
N GLY A 48 0.41 -11.96 22.48
CA GLY A 48 0.32 -10.53 22.70
C GLY A 48 -0.99 -10.10 23.35
N LEU A 49 -0.96 -8.98 24.07
CA LEU A 49 -2.17 -8.38 24.61
C LEU A 49 -3.07 -7.85 23.46
N PRO A 50 -4.41 -7.94 23.58
CA PRO A 50 -5.33 -7.44 22.55
C PRO A 50 -5.10 -5.97 22.16
N LEU A 51 -4.72 -5.13 23.12
CA LEU A 51 -4.41 -3.71 22.88
C LEU A 51 -3.26 -3.51 21.88
N TRP A 52 -2.31 -4.44 21.81
CA TRP A 52 -1.15 -4.34 20.91
C TRP A 52 -1.51 -4.50 19.43
N TYR A 53 -2.66 -5.09 19.11
CA TYR A 53 -3.16 -5.19 17.73
C TYR A 53 -3.76 -3.88 17.22
N ARG A 54 -4.26 -3.03 18.13
CA ARG A 54 -4.77 -1.69 17.80
C ARG A 54 -3.67 -0.65 17.74
N LEU A 55 -2.53 -0.90 18.39
CA LEU A 55 -1.39 0.00 18.43
C LEU A 55 -0.67 0.06 17.08
N GLY A 56 -0.36 1.27 16.61
CA GLY A 56 0.46 1.47 15.42
C GLY A 56 1.87 0.90 15.55
N LEU A 57 2.48 0.54 14.41
CA LEU A 57 3.79 -0.10 14.35
C LEU A 57 4.93 0.83 14.80
N GLU A 58 4.69 2.14 14.69
CA GLU A 58 5.57 3.24 15.11
C GLU A 58 5.75 3.33 16.63
N CYS A 59 4.75 2.88 17.39
CA CYS A 59 4.76 2.94 18.84
C CYS A 59 5.50 1.74 19.44
N LYS A 60 6.35 2.02 20.44
CA LYS A 60 6.96 0.98 21.28
C LYS A 60 5.87 0.21 22.02
N LEU A 61 6.04 -1.10 22.16
CA LEU A 61 5.10 -1.90 22.93
C LEU A 61 5.15 -1.51 24.43
N PRO A 62 4.03 -1.07 25.02
CA PRO A 62 3.96 -0.94 26.46
C PRO A 62 3.93 -2.34 27.06
N VAL A 63 4.99 -2.70 27.80
CA VAL A 63 5.07 -3.99 28.50
C VAL A 63 4.82 -3.71 29.99
N PRO A 64 3.64 -4.08 30.52
CA PRO A 64 3.41 -4.06 31.96
C PRO A 64 4.40 -4.99 32.66
N LYS A 65 4.71 -4.75 33.94
CA LYS A 65 5.52 -5.67 34.74
C LYS A 65 4.79 -7.02 34.87
N MET A 66 5.07 -7.95 33.97
CA MET A 66 4.51 -9.30 33.94
C MET A 66 5.58 -10.31 34.39
N PRO A 67 5.16 -11.46 34.95
CA PRO A 67 6.08 -12.52 35.30
C PRO A 67 6.86 -12.98 34.05
N GLU A 68 8.16 -13.19 34.24
CA GLU A 68 9.09 -13.57 33.19
C GLU A 68 8.62 -14.85 32.48
N GLY A 69 8.68 -14.85 31.15
CA GLY A 69 8.38 -16.03 30.32
C GLY A 69 6.93 -16.20 29.83
N LYS A 70 5.96 -15.36 30.23
CA LYS A 70 4.59 -15.45 29.67
C LYS A 70 4.48 -14.93 28.24
N ILE A 71 5.19 -13.85 27.92
CA ILE A 71 5.22 -13.25 26.59
C ILE A 71 6.54 -13.61 25.91
N VAL A 72 6.45 -14.32 24.79
CA VAL A 72 7.62 -14.64 23.98
C VAL A 72 7.64 -13.74 22.76
N PHE A 73 8.65 -12.88 22.69
CA PHE A 73 8.90 -12.05 21.51
C PHE A 73 9.62 -12.88 20.46
N SER A 74 9.12 -12.87 19.22
CA SER A 74 9.75 -13.56 18.09
C SER A 74 9.61 -12.71 16.83
N ARG A 75 10.71 -12.56 16.08
CA ARG A 75 10.73 -11.83 14.80
C ARG A 75 10.47 -12.77 13.61
N GLY A 76 10.96 -14.01 13.69
CA GLY A 76 11.04 -14.95 12.57
C GLY A 76 11.09 -16.41 12.99
N LYS A 77 11.08 -17.33 12.02
CA LYS A 77 11.59 -18.70 12.21
C LYS A 77 13.11 -18.65 12.29
N ILE A 78 13.71 -19.66 12.90
CA ILE A 78 15.17 -19.77 12.92
C ILE A 78 15.69 -20.07 11.51
N GLY A 79 16.77 -19.41 11.09
CA GLY A 79 17.34 -19.49 9.74
C GLY A 79 16.49 -18.79 8.66
N GLU A 80 15.45 -18.04 9.04
CA GLU A 80 14.67 -17.21 8.13
C GLU A 80 15.24 -15.79 8.10
N ASP A 81 15.44 -15.24 6.91
CA ASP A 81 15.79 -13.84 6.78
C ASP A 81 14.57 -12.97 7.12
N VAL A 82 14.62 -12.38 8.31
CA VAL A 82 13.60 -11.49 8.84
C VAL A 82 13.53 -10.16 8.09
N ARG A 83 14.63 -9.74 7.45
CA ARG A 83 14.72 -8.48 6.69
C ARG A 83 14.28 -8.67 5.24
N ARG A 84 14.45 -9.85 4.66
CA ARG A 84 13.87 -10.17 3.33
C ARG A 84 12.41 -10.61 3.38
N LEU A 85 11.80 -10.65 4.56
CA LEU A 85 10.44 -11.12 4.76
C LEU A 85 9.41 -10.24 4.03
N GLY A 86 8.74 -10.77 3.00
CA GLY A 86 7.72 -10.03 2.24
C GLY A 86 8.20 -9.46 0.90
N LEU A 87 9.50 -9.57 0.61
CA LEU A 87 9.96 -9.73 -0.77
C LEU A 87 9.71 -11.20 -1.10
N GLY A 88 8.87 -11.50 -2.08
CA GLY A 88 8.73 -12.86 -2.60
C GLY A 88 10.06 -13.35 -3.21
N SER A 89 9.97 -14.32 -4.12
CA SER A 89 11.10 -14.71 -4.98
C SER A 89 11.50 -13.60 -6.00
N GLY A 90 11.58 -12.34 -5.58
CA GLY A 90 12.03 -11.19 -6.37
C GLY A 90 11.87 -9.88 -5.59
N PRO A 91 12.36 -8.75 -6.14
CA PRO A 91 13.68 -8.58 -6.74
C PRO A 91 14.77 -8.58 -5.65
N ARG A 92 16.03 -8.61 -6.05
CA ARG A 92 17.19 -8.50 -5.14
C ARG A 92 17.06 -7.23 -4.28
N PRO A 93 17.50 -7.24 -3.00
CA PRO A 93 17.46 -6.05 -2.17
C PRO A 93 18.09 -4.88 -2.93
N THR A 94 17.27 -3.86 -3.22
CA THR A 94 17.76 -2.62 -3.81
C THR A 94 18.60 -1.92 -2.74
N PHE A 95 19.76 -1.39 -3.13
CA PHE A 95 20.58 -0.62 -2.21
C PHE A 95 19.85 0.69 -1.94
N ASP A 96 19.22 0.79 -0.77
CA ASP A 96 18.59 2.03 -0.34
C ASP A 96 19.66 2.95 0.23
N LEU A 97 19.89 4.08 -0.44
CA LEU A 97 20.83 5.11 -0.02
C LEU A 97 20.15 6.20 0.81
N ALA A 98 18.86 6.06 1.14
CA ALA A 98 18.13 7.04 1.93
C ALA A 98 18.64 7.15 3.38
N ASP A 99 19.25 6.09 3.92
CA ASP A 99 19.80 6.06 5.28
C ASP A 99 21.24 5.54 5.31
N PRO A 100 22.23 6.35 4.90
CA PRO A 100 23.64 5.93 4.81
C PRO A 100 24.25 5.59 6.19
N TYR A 101 23.68 6.10 7.27
CA TYR A 101 24.16 5.87 8.64
C TYR A 101 23.32 4.84 9.42
N CYS A 102 22.33 4.21 8.77
CA CYS A 102 21.50 3.15 9.35
C CYS A 102 20.77 3.55 10.65
N TYR A 103 20.38 4.82 10.81
CA TYR A 103 19.65 5.29 11.99
C TYR A 103 18.25 4.66 12.12
N ASN A 104 17.67 4.23 11.01
CA ASN A 104 16.36 3.63 10.97
C ASN A 104 16.37 2.17 11.42
N VAL A 105 17.42 1.41 11.05
CA VAL A 105 17.49 -0.03 11.31
C VAL A 105 18.92 -0.46 11.58
N SER A 106 19.20 -1.00 12.77
CA SER A 106 20.53 -1.55 13.09
C SER A 106 20.79 -2.83 12.29
N TYR A 107 21.96 -2.93 11.65
CA TYR A 107 22.41 -4.10 10.87
C TYR A 107 23.27 -5.07 11.68
N ASP A 108 23.06 -5.13 12.99
CA ASP A 108 23.74 -6.09 13.84
C ASP A 108 23.50 -7.53 13.34
N TYR A 109 24.59 -8.28 13.22
CA TYR A 109 24.52 -9.66 12.78
C TYR A 109 23.90 -10.55 13.86
N VAL A 110 22.85 -11.29 13.49
CA VAL A 110 22.10 -12.18 14.39
C VAL A 110 22.11 -13.60 13.80
N PRO A 111 22.89 -14.54 14.35
CA PRO A 111 23.07 -15.88 13.79
C PRO A 111 21.76 -16.67 13.65
N GLU A 112 20.79 -16.45 14.54
CA GLU A 112 19.48 -17.13 14.53
C GLU A 112 18.64 -16.81 13.29
N HIS A 113 18.96 -15.71 12.60
CA HIS A 113 18.27 -15.24 11.41
C HIS A 113 19.12 -15.34 10.14
N ASP A 114 20.30 -15.97 10.21
CA ASP A 114 21.14 -16.19 9.05
C ASP A 114 20.56 -17.31 8.16
N PRO A 115 20.21 -17.02 6.89
CA PRO A 115 19.73 -18.03 5.94
C PRO A 115 20.77 -19.10 5.61
N HIS A 116 22.06 -18.78 5.69
CA HIS A 116 23.12 -19.76 5.41
C HIS A 116 23.22 -20.82 6.52
N LEU A 117 22.85 -20.45 7.75
CA LEU A 117 22.73 -21.37 8.87
C LEU A 117 21.39 -22.14 8.90
N ALA A 118 20.46 -21.86 7.98
CA ALA A 118 19.15 -22.52 7.95
C ALA A 118 19.27 -24.05 7.85
N HIS A 119 20.19 -24.56 7.02
CA HIS A 119 20.43 -26.00 6.89
C HIS A 119 20.98 -26.61 8.18
N HIS A 120 21.86 -25.90 8.90
CA HIS A 120 22.36 -26.33 10.19
C HIS A 120 21.23 -26.38 11.24
N PHE A 121 20.37 -25.35 11.29
CA PHE A 121 19.23 -25.32 12.22
C PHE A 121 18.11 -26.29 11.87
N ALA A 122 18.02 -26.76 10.62
CA ALA A 122 17.09 -27.80 10.21
C ALA A 122 17.42 -29.17 10.84
N GLN A 123 18.68 -29.41 11.19
CA GLN A 123 19.11 -30.66 11.83
C GLN A 123 18.50 -30.78 13.23
N LYS A 124 17.89 -31.95 13.52
CA LYS A 124 17.24 -32.23 14.82
C LYS A 124 18.15 -31.97 16.04
N PRO A 125 19.44 -32.38 16.05
CA PRO A 125 20.32 -32.13 17.19
C PRO A 125 20.57 -30.64 17.45
N ALA A 126 20.85 -29.87 16.38
CA ALA A 126 21.07 -28.43 16.48
C ALA A 126 19.81 -27.71 16.98
N ARG A 127 18.64 -28.05 16.41
CA ARG A 127 17.36 -27.48 16.83
C ARG A 127 17.02 -27.80 18.29
N ASN A 128 17.29 -29.02 18.74
CA ASN A 128 17.05 -29.40 20.13
C ASN A 128 17.97 -28.64 21.09
N ARG A 129 19.26 -28.47 20.73
CA ARG A 129 20.18 -27.62 21.49
C ARG A 129 19.68 -26.18 21.60
N MET A 130 19.23 -25.58 20.49
CA MET A 130 18.68 -24.20 20.50
C MET A 130 17.41 -24.06 21.35
N LYS A 131 16.59 -25.11 21.45
CA LYS A 131 15.42 -25.14 22.33
C LYS A 131 15.81 -25.21 23.81
N ILE A 132 16.80 -26.05 24.14
CA ILE A 132 17.30 -26.19 25.52
C ILE A 132 17.94 -24.88 26.00
N LEU A 133 18.68 -24.20 25.11
CA LEU A 133 19.33 -22.93 25.39
C LEU A 133 18.35 -21.73 25.43
N GLY A 134 17.07 -21.92 25.07
CA GLY A 134 16.06 -20.85 25.12
C GLY A 134 16.06 -19.87 23.94
N PHE A 135 16.94 -20.05 22.95
CA PHE A 135 16.96 -19.22 21.73
C PHE A 135 15.81 -19.54 20.76
N CYS A 136 15.19 -20.71 20.92
CA CYS A 136 14.14 -21.18 20.03
C CYS A 136 12.90 -21.64 20.81
N THR A 137 11.74 -21.17 20.38
CA THR A 137 10.44 -21.62 20.88
C THR A 137 10.10 -23.05 20.45
N LYS A 138 9.08 -23.66 21.09
CA LYS A 138 8.56 -24.97 20.69
C LYS A 138 8.18 -25.02 19.20
N ASP A 139 7.65 -23.90 18.70
CA ASP A 139 7.24 -23.64 17.32
C ASP A 139 8.39 -23.44 16.31
N GLY A 140 9.66 -23.45 16.74
CA GLY A 140 10.79 -23.21 15.85
C GLY A 140 11.07 -21.73 15.54
N ARG A 141 10.48 -20.81 16.31
CA ARG A 141 10.70 -19.36 16.16
C ARG A 141 11.86 -18.90 17.04
N ALA A 142 12.70 -18.03 16.49
CA ALA A 142 13.80 -17.41 17.22
C ALA A 142 13.25 -16.42 18.25
N VAL A 143 13.68 -16.58 19.51
CA VAL A 143 13.35 -15.69 20.62
C VAL A 143 14.21 -14.42 20.50
N CYS A 144 13.66 -13.27 20.86
CA CYS A 144 14.38 -12.00 20.79
C CYS A 144 14.11 -11.14 22.02
N SER A 145 14.98 -10.17 22.26
CA SER A 145 14.77 -9.18 23.31
C SER A 145 13.67 -8.19 22.94
N LEU A 146 13.10 -7.50 23.93
CA LEU A 146 12.10 -6.44 23.68
C LEU A 146 12.68 -5.29 22.83
N LYS A 147 13.97 -4.98 23.02
CA LYS A 147 14.68 -3.96 22.24
C LYS A 147 14.73 -4.34 20.76
N GLU A 148 15.15 -5.57 20.48
CA GLU A 148 15.18 -6.13 19.12
C GLU A 148 13.79 -6.21 18.49
N PHE A 149 12.77 -6.55 19.27
CA PHE A 149 11.41 -6.62 18.77
C PHE A 149 10.86 -5.24 18.40
N ASN A 150 11.16 -4.21 19.20
CA ASN A 150 10.79 -2.83 18.88
C ASN A 150 11.55 -2.31 17.65
N GLN A 151 12.84 -2.64 17.49
CA GLN A 151 13.58 -2.34 16.27
C GLN A 151 12.95 -3.02 15.05
N TYR A 152 12.54 -4.29 15.19
CA TYR A 152 11.85 -5.01 14.13
C TYR A 152 10.47 -4.40 13.80
N ARG A 153 9.70 -3.93 14.80
CA ARG A 153 8.47 -3.17 14.54
C ARG A 153 8.72 -1.90 13.75
N LYS A 154 9.77 -1.14 14.10
CA LYS A 154 10.18 0.07 13.35
C LYS A 154 10.56 -0.29 11.90
N TYR A 155 11.28 -1.39 11.71
CA TYR A 155 11.59 -1.90 10.37
C TYR A 155 10.34 -2.21 9.55
N LEU A 156 9.39 -2.96 10.12
CA LEU A 156 8.13 -3.29 9.46
C LEU A 156 7.30 -2.05 9.13
N TYR A 157 7.32 -1.03 9.99
CA TYR A 157 6.69 0.25 9.74
C TYR A 157 7.30 0.96 8.53
N ASN A 158 8.63 1.04 8.46
CA ASN A 158 9.32 1.69 7.34
C ASN A 158 9.01 0.98 6.03
N GLN A 159 9.11 -0.36 5.97
CA GLN A 159 8.76 -1.10 4.76
C GLN A 159 7.29 -0.90 4.33
N PHE A 160 6.38 -0.80 5.31
CA PHE A 160 4.98 -0.50 5.04
C PHE A 160 4.79 0.91 4.48
N MET A 161 5.48 1.90 5.07
CA MET A 161 5.45 3.28 4.58
C MET A 161 6.09 3.43 3.21
N ASP A 162 7.21 2.75 2.93
CA ASP A 162 7.83 2.75 1.60
C ASP A 162 6.88 2.18 0.55
N ARG A 163 6.14 1.13 0.88
CA ARG A 163 5.11 0.57 0.00
C ARG A 163 3.97 1.56 -0.23
N ILE A 164 3.51 2.26 0.81
CA ILE A 164 2.51 3.33 0.66
C ILE A 164 3.02 4.43 -0.25
N HIS A 165 4.25 4.93 -0.03
CA HIS A 165 4.85 5.97 -0.84
C HIS A 165 5.01 5.55 -2.31
N MET A 166 5.40 4.30 -2.57
CA MET A 166 5.47 3.77 -3.94
C MET A 166 4.10 3.76 -4.62
N GLU A 167 3.06 3.30 -3.94
CA GLU A 167 1.70 3.29 -4.50
C GLU A 167 1.14 4.70 -4.72
N MET A 168 1.41 5.63 -3.79
CA MET A 168 1.08 7.05 -3.97
C MET A 168 1.78 7.65 -5.18
N LYS A 169 3.08 7.39 -5.35
CA LYS A 169 3.84 7.88 -6.49
C LYS A 169 3.27 7.37 -7.83
N LYS A 170 2.89 6.09 -7.89
CA LYS A 170 2.23 5.51 -9.07
C LYS A 170 0.86 6.13 -9.36
N LEU A 171 0.11 6.51 -8.34
CA LEU A 171 -1.18 7.19 -8.51
C LEU A 171 -0.98 8.60 -9.04
N ASP A 172 0.00 9.34 -8.51
CA ASP A 172 0.35 10.67 -8.99
C ASP A 172 0.86 10.66 -10.45
N GLU A 173 1.67 9.66 -10.81
CA GLU A 173 2.12 9.46 -12.19
C GLU A 173 0.94 9.20 -13.13
N ARG A 174 0.05 8.27 -12.78
CA ARG A 174 -1.18 8.02 -13.55
C ARG A 174 -2.07 9.25 -13.70
N ALA A 175 -2.23 10.05 -12.64
CA ALA A 175 -3.01 11.28 -12.71
C ALA A 175 -2.38 12.31 -13.65
N ARG A 176 -1.04 12.40 -13.71
CA ARG A 176 -0.34 13.26 -14.66
C ARG A 176 -0.52 12.77 -16.09
N ASP A 177 -0.41 11.47 -16.32
CA ASP A 177 -0.58 10.86 -17.65
C ASP A 177 -2.03 11.05 -18.16
N ASP A 178 -3.04 10.89 -17.30
CA ASP A 178 -4.43 11.15 -17.67
C ASP A 178 -4.67 12.62 -18.05
N LEU A 179 -3.99 13.56 -17.38
CA LEU A 179 -4.07 14.98 -17.72
C LEU A 179 -3.38 15.29 -19.05
N THR A 180 -2.26 14.65 -19.36
CA THR A 180 -1.58 14.83 -20.65
C THR A 180 -2.39 14.24 -21.79
N LEU A 181 -2.98 13.05 -21.62
CA LEU A 181 -3.88 12.44 -22.60
C LEU A 181 -5.08 13.34 -22.91
N LYS A 182 -5.75 13.87 -21.89
CA LYS A 182 -6.87 14.82 -22.08
C LYS A 182 -6.47 16.07 -22.87
N ARG A 183 -5.26 16.60 -22.66
CA ARG A 183 -4.75 17.73 -23.44
C ARG A 183 -4.53 17.36 -24.90
N VAL A 184 -3.92 16.20 -25.15
CA VAL A 184 -3.72 15.67 -26.51
C VAL A 184 -5.06 15.47 -27.21
N ASP A 185 -6.05 14.88 -26.54
CA ASP A 185 -7.39 14.66 -27.11
C ASP A 185 -8.07 15.97 -27.53
N VAL A 186 -7.97 17.01 -26.69
CA VAL A 186 -8.50 18.34 -27.01
C VAL A 186 -7.80 18.97 -28.22
N ASP A 187 -6.48 18.82 -28.32
CA ASP A 187 -5.70 19.34 -29.45
C ASP A 187 -6.00 18.57 -30.75
N VAL A 188 -6.14 17.25 -30.68
CA VAL A 188 -6.55 16.41 -31.82
C VAL A 188 -7.96 16.80 -32.28
N ALA A 189 -8.92 16.93 -31.37
CA ALA A 189 -10.27 17.37 -31.70
C ALA A 189 -10.29 18.75 -32.38
N ARG A 190 -9.47 19.70 -31.90
CA ARG A 190 -9.32 21.01 -32.53
C ARG A 190 -8.76 20.92 -33.94
N ARG A 191 -7.72 20.10 -34.17
CA ARG A 191 -7.14 19.89 -35.50
C ARG A 191 -8.13 19.24 -36.46
N LEU A 192 -8.90 18.25 -36.00
CA LEU A 192 -9.95 17.63 -36.78
C LEU A 192 -11.06 18.62 -37.17
N GLN A 193 -11.44 19.52 -36.26
CA GLN A 193 -12.39 20.60 -36.58
C GLN A 193 -11.87 21.57 -37.63
N ILE A 194 -10.58 21.91 -37.58
CA ILE A 194 -9.95 22.76 -38.60
C ILE A 194 -9.92 22.02 -39.94
N PHE A 195 -9.45 20.78 -39.95
CA PHE A 195 -9.38 19.95 -41.16
C PHE A 195 -10.75 19.81 -41.84
N THR A 196 -11.79 19.44 -41.08
CA THR A 196 -13.16 19.32 -41.60
C THR A 196 -13.73 20.64 -42.12
N LYS A 197 -13.41 21.78 -41.49
CA LYS A 197 -13.80 23.10 -42.02
C LYS A 197 -13.09 23.42 -43.34
N VAL A 198 -11.81 23.11 -43.44
CA VAL A 198 -11.01 23.33 -44.66
C VAL A 198 -11.52 22.45 -45.80
N GLU A 199 -11.81 21.17 -45.55
CA GLU A 199 -12.39 20.27 -46.56
C GLU A 199 -13.74 20.78 -47.08
N ARG A 200 -14.67 21.14 -46.18
CA ARG A 200 -15.97 21.70 -46.58
C ARG A 200 -15.83 22.98 -47.41
N ALA A 201 -14.86 23.84 -47.07
CA ALA A 201 -14.60 25.05 -47.85
C ALA A 201 -14.05 24.70 -49.25
N ARG A 202 -13.22 23.67 -49.36
CA ARG A 202 -12.70 23.19 -50.64
C ARG A 202 -13.81 22.60 -51.52
N GLU A 203 -14.65 21.74 -50.96
CA GLU A 203 -15.83 21.19 -51.66
C GLU A 203 -16.77 22.28 -52.15
N HIS A 204 -17.01 23.31 -51.32
CA HIS A 204 -17.83 24.46 -51.73
C HIS A 204 -17.21 25.25 -52.89
N LEU A 205 -15.89 25.49 -52.85
CA LEU A 205 -15.17 26.15 -53.95
C LEU A 205 -15.23 25.32 -55.24
N GLU A 206 -15.05 24.01 -55.14
CA GLU A 206 -15.18 23.08 -56.28
C GLU A 206 -16.58 23.14 -56.89
N ARG A 207 -17.64 23.19 -56.06
CA ARG A 207 -19.03 23.31 -56.54
C ARG A 207 -19.28 24.64 -57.25
N VAL A 208 -18.84 25.75 -56.66
CA VAL A 208 -18.97 27.09 -57.29
C VAL A 208 -18.22 27.15 -58.62
N ALA A 209 -17.04 26.53 -58.71
CA ALA A 209 -16.28 26.46 -59.95
C ALA A 209 -16.98 25.63 -61.04
N GLN A 210 -17.65 24.54 -60.66
CA GLN A 210 -18.47 23.74 -61.58
C GLN A 210 -19.68 24.53 -62.08
N GLU A 211 -20.44 25.16 -61.17
CA GLU A 211 -21.60 26.00 -61.53
C GLU A 211 -21.19 27.11 -62.51
N HIS A 212 -20.08 27.80 -62.24
CA HIS A 212 -19.56 28.84 -63.13
C HIS A 212 -19.06 28.29 -64.48
N ALA A 213 -18.52 27.08 -64.52
CA ALA A 213 -18.12 26.42 -65.77
C ALA A 213 -19.33 26.03 -66.63
N ASP A 214 -20.40 25.54 -65.99
CA ASP A 214 -21.66 25.19 -66.64
C ASP A 214 -22.36 26.43 -67.20
N GLU A 215 -22.44 27.52 -66.43
CA GLU A 215 -22.97 28.81 -66.90
C GLU A 215 -22.19 29.36 -68.10
N TRP A 216 -20.86 29.22 -68.10
CA TRP A 216 -20.02 29.64 -69.23
C TRP A 216 -20.25 28.76 -70.47
N ALA A 217 -20.44 27.46 -70.28
CA ALA A 217 -20.76 26.53 -71.36
C ALA A 217 -22.14 26.80 -71.98
N GLU A 218 -23.14 27.16 -71.18
CA GLU A 218 -24.46 27.57 -71.66
C GLU A 218 -24.40 28.88 -72.47
N LYS A 219 -23.68 29.90 -71.99
CA LYS A 219 -23.49 31.16 -72.71
C LYS A 219 -22.78 31.01 -74.06
N LYS A 220 -21.95 29.97 -74.21
CA LYS A 220 -21.22 29.68 -75.45
C LYS A 220 -22.02 28.83 -76.45
N ARG A 221 -23.16 28.27 -76.03
CA ARG A 221 -24.08 27.49 -76.88
C ARG A 221 -25.16 28.37 -77.56
N LEU A 222 -25.33 29.61 -77.11
CA LEU A 222 -26.13 30.66 -77.75
C LEU A 222 -25.30 31.46 -78.76
#